data_AF-Q64NY4-F1
#
_entry.id   AF-Q64NY4-F1
#
_cell.length_a   1.000
_cell.length_b   1.000
_cell.length_c   1.000
_cell.angle_alpha   90.00
_cell.angle_beta   90.00
_cell.angle_gamma   90.00
#
_symmetry.space_group_name_H-M   'P 1'
#
loop_
_entity.id
_entity.type
_entity.pdbx_description
1 polymer ?
#
loop_
_entity_poly.entity_id
_entity_poly.type
_entity_poly.pdbx_seq_one_letter_code
_entity_poly.pdbx_strand_id
1 'polypeptide(L)'
;MYNSLVRELVQAGRRTSCLGLINGKMGIAIALFRYARLSGELTCEDVGCELLDEIYEHLDSSIPISFGSGLWGIGWGIEYLIQNSYMEGDADEVLKDIDQCAARCIHAYGMSGLSLNNGIVGLGRYILIRIIPTFLKGDTVSSAFLKEYLIYLIDWLEERLEYTNESIDDLLDFLFDLYPTGFYRTKVSVLIEKCMNRYNL
;
A
#
# COMPACT_ATOMS: atom_id res chain seq x y z
N MET A 1 26.31 -14.60 12.24
CA MET A 1 26.24 -13.61 11.15
C MET A 1 24.81 -13.08 10.94
N TYR A 2 23.75 -13.90 11.07
CA TYR A 2 22.35 -13.45 10.97
C TYR A 2 21.89 -12.41 12.03
N ASN A 3 22.54 -12.35 13.19
CA ASN A 3 22.08 -11.56 14.33
C ASN A 3 22.47 -10.05 14.25
N SER A 4 23.42 -9.64 13.39
CA SER A 4 23.83 -8.22 13.31
C SER A 4 22.82 -7.36 12.56
N LEU A 5 22.33 -7.84 11.42
CA LEU A 5 21.37 -7.10 10.59
C LEU A 5 20.03 -6.89 11.29
N VAL A 6 19.57 -7.89 12.06
CA VAL A 6 18.34 -7.79 12.86
C VAL A 6 18.49 -6.77 13.97
N ARG A 7 19.64 -6.73 14.64
CA ARG A 7 19.93 -5.69 15.65
C ARG A 7 19.95 -4.30 15.04
N GLU A 8 20.53 -4.14 13.85
CA GLU A 8 20.51 -2.86 13.11
C GLU A 8 19.07 -2.46 12.75
N LEU A 9 18.25 -3.42 12.33
CA LEU A 9 16.85 -3.19 11.99
C LEU A 9 16.02 -2.75 13.22
N VAL A 10 16.19 -3.41 14.36
CA VAL A 10 15.58 -3.03 15.65
C VAL A 10 16.00 -1.61 16.05
N GLN A 11 17.29 -1.29 15.95
CA GLN A 11 17.79 0.05 16.27
C GLN A 11 17.24 1.10 15.30
N ALA A 12 17.16 0.79 14.01
CA ALA A 12 16.58 1.68 13.00
C ALA A 12 15.09 1.94 13.28
N GLY A 13 14.32 0.91 13.64
CA GLY A 13 12.90 1.04 13.99
C GLY A 13 12.67 1.98 15.16
N ARG A 14 13.46 1.83 16.23
CA ARG A 14 13.36 2.69 17.42
C ARG A 14 13.84 4.13 17.19
N ARG A 15 14.71 4.37 16.21
CA ARG A 15 15.28 5.70 15.92
C ARG A 15 14.53 6.50 14.87
N THR A 16 13.90 5.83 13.90
CA THR A 16 13.19 6.54 12.83
C THR A 16 11.94 7.22 13.39
N SER A 17 11.70 8.46 12.96
CA SER A 17 10.45 9.19 13.25
C SER A 17 9.41 9.04 12.13
N CYS A 18 9.80 8.46 10.99
CA CYS A 18 8.89 8.21 9.89
C CYS A 18 8.03 7.00 10.22
N LEU A 19 6.70 7.16 10.19
CA LEU A 19 5.75 6.07 10.49
C LEU A 19 5.45 5.18 9.27
N GLY A 20 5.73 5.68 8.06
CA GLY A 20 5.36 5.05 6.79
C GLY A 20 6.03 3.71 6.48
N LEU A 21 5.74 3.17 5.30
CA LEU A 21 6.14 1.83 4.90
C LEU A 21 7.59 1.75 4.40
N ILE A 22 7.89 2.38 3.26
CA ILE A 22 9.21 2.25 2.61
C ILE A 22 10.31 2.89 3.44
N ASN A 23 10.01 4.06 4.03
CA ASN A 23 11.00 4.88 4.73
C ASN A 23 10.81 4.91 6.25
N GLY A 24 9.97 4.02 6.82
CA GLY A 24 9.48 4.19 8.18
C GLY A 24 9.25 2.91 8.98
N LYS A 25 8.67 3.11 10.16
CA LYS A 25 8.43 2.08 11.18
C LYS A 25 7.59 0.92 10.65
N MET A 26 6.58 1.19 9.79
CA MET A 26 5.71 0.13 9.29
C MET A 26 6.49 -0.93 8.50
N GLY A 27 7.39 -0.54 7.60
CA GLY A 27 8.19 -1.50 6.84
C GLY A 27 9.14 -2.29 7.74
N ILE A 28 9.69 -1.64 8.77
CA ILE A 28 10.56 -2.27 9.76
C ILE A 28 9.76 -3.28 10.60
N ALA A 29 8.58 -2.93 11.07
CA ALA A 29 7.69 -3.82 11.81
C ALA A 29 7.38 -5.08 10.99
N ILE A 30 6.97 -4.93 9.72
CA ILE A 30 6.75 -6.06 8.82
C ILE A 30 7.98 -6.96 8.70
N ALA A 31 9.17 -6.37 8.52
CA ALA A 31 10.40 -7.13 8.42
C ALA A 31 10.72 -7.91 9.72
N LEU A 32 10.43 -7.33 10.88
CA LEU A 32 10.62 -7.98 12.18
C LEU A 32 9.63 -9.14 12.41
N PHE A 33 8.35 -8.96 12.10
CA PHE A 33 7.35 -10.03 12.14
C PHE A 33 7.73 -11.21 11.24
N ARG A 34 8.16 -10.91 10.01
CA ARG A 34 8.65 -11.93 9.08
C ARG A 34 9.88 -12.66 9.62
N TYR A 35 10.83 -11.94 10.19
CA TYR A 35 12.02 -12.53 10.78
C TYR A 35 11.70 -13.42 11.97
N ALA A 36 10.86 -12.95 12.90
CA ALA A 36 10.44 -13.71 14.08
C ALA A 36 9.81 -15.05 13.67
N ARG A 37 8.88 -15.04 12.70
CA ARG A 37 8.25 -16.26 12.18
C ARG A 37 9.25 -17.23 11.53
N LEU A 38 10.22 -16.72 10.76
CA LEU A 38 11.20 -17.56 10.08
C LEU A 38 12.26 -18.15 11.02
N SER A 39 12.64 -17.40 12.07
CA SER A 39 13.71 -17.78 13.00
C SER A 39 13.22 -18.50 14.26
N GLY A 40 11.94 -18.31 14.62
CA GLY A 40 11.39 -18.69 15.92
C GLY A 40 11.79 -17.76 17.07
N GLU A 41 12.47 -16.65 16.79
CA GLU A 41 12.91 -15.68 17.79
C GLU A 41 11.81 -14.64 18.06
N LEU A 42 11.05 -14.84 19.14
CA LEU A 42 9.90 -14.00 19.52
C LEU A 42 10.28 -12.55 19.90
N THR A 43 11.53 -12.28 20.27
CA THR A 43 11.96 -10.92 20.66
C THR A 43 11.79 -9.91 19.54
N CYS A 44 11.88 -10.34 18.27
CA CYS A 44 11.64 -9.47 17.13
C CYS A 44 10.15 -9.18 16.92
N GLU A 45 9.29 -10.13 17.28
CA GLU A 45 7.84 -9.93 17.26
C GLU A 45 7.44 -8.87 18.29
N ASP A 46 7.99 -8.95 19.51
CA ASP A 46 7.76 -7.95 20.56
C ASP A 46 8.13 -6.54 20.09
N VAL A 47 9.30 -6.37 19.45
CA VAL A 47 9.71 -5.07 18.88
C VAL A 47 8.80 -4.67 17.71
N GLY A 48 8.35 -5.63 16.89
CA GLY A 48 7.38 -5.37 15.83
C GLY A 48 6.08 -4.77 16.40
N CYS A 49 5.57 -5.34 17.49
CA CYS A 49 4.41 -4.84 18.22
C CYS A 49 4.66 -3.44 18.80
N GLU A 50 5.80 -3.21 19.46
CA GLU A 50 6.19 -1.87 19.98
C GLU A 50 6.11 -0.80 18.87
N LEU A 51 6.64 -1.11 17.68
CA LEU A 51 6.63 -0.17 16.56
C LEU A 51 5.23 0.08 16.01
N LEU A 52 4.34 -0.92 16.03
CA LEU A 52 2.96 -0.74 15.61
C LEU A 52 2.19 0.12 16.60
N ASP A 53 2.36 -0.11 17.90
CA ASP A 53 1.75 0.72 18.94
C ASP A 53 2.17 2.18 18.77
N GLU A 54 3.46 2.45 18.55
CA GLU A 54 3.94 3.80 18.26
C GLU A 54 3.30 4.40 16.99
N ILE A 55 3.10 3.61 15.93
CA ILE A 55 2.41 4.09 14.71
C ILE A 55 0.97 4.47 15.03
N TYR A 56 0.24 3.64 15.78
CA TYR A 56 -1.15 3.90 16.15
C TYR A 56 -1.28 5.13 17.06
N GLU A 57 -0.40 5.30 18.03
CA GLU A 57 -0.39 6.44 18.95
C GLU A 57 -0.16 7.79 18.24
N HIS A 58 0.60 7.77 17.13
CA HIS A 58 0.95 8.97 16.37
C HIS A 58 0.19 9.06 15.03
N LEU A 59 -0.86 8.25 14.85
CA LEU A 59 -1.71 8.28 13.66
C LEU A 59 -2.65 9.48 13.70
N ASP A 60 -2.21 10.62 13.18
CA ASP A 60 -3.02 11.84 13.11
C ASP A 60 -3.09 12.44 11.70
N SER A 61 -3.83 13.54 11.56
CA SER A 61 -4.05 14.22 10.28
C SER A 61 -2.81 14.87 9.67
N SER A 62 -1.67 14.92 10.39
CA SER A 62 -0.40 15.46 9.89
C SER A 62 0.40 14.46 9.06
N ILE A 63 0.02 13.17 9.08
CA ILE A 63 0.69 12.13 8.31
C ILE A 63 0.58 12.42 6.81
N PRO A 64 1.69 12.32 6.05
CA PRO A 64 1.66 12.53 4.62
C PRO A 64 0.70 11.60 3.89
N ILE A 65 0.00 12.13 2.89
CA ILE A 65 -0.75 11.31 1.93
C ILE A 65 0.24 10.76 0.89
N SER A 66 0.86 9.63 1.21
CA SER A 66 1.87 8.97 0.36
C SER A 66 1.97 7.49 0.70
N PHE A 67 2.61 6.70 -0.17
CA PHE A 67 2.86 5.29 0.09
C PHE A 67 4.13 5.07 0.90
N GLY A 68 5.25 5.68 0.55
CA GLY A 68 6.50 5.32 1.24
C GLY A 68 6.64 5.89 2.65
N SER A 69 6.07 7.07 2.92
CA SER A 69 6.23 7.76 4.20
C SER A 69 4.89 8.07 4.89
N GLY A 70 3.78 7.55 4.35
CA GLY A 70 2.46 8.08 4.63
C GLY A 70 1.36 7.04 4.76
N LEU A 71 0.13 7.55 4.75
CA LEU A 71 -1.09 6.82 5.10
C LEU A 71 -1.33 5.59 4.21
N TRP A 72 -1.03 5.66 2.90
CA TRP A 72 -1.23 4.53 1.98
C TRP A 72 -0.32 3.36 2.33
N GLY A 73 0.93 3.63 2.71
CA GLY A 73 1.86 2.60 3.13
C GLY A 73 1.50 1.99 4.48
N ILE A 74 1.04 2.83 5.42
CA ILE A 74 0.58 2.35 6.74
C ILE A 74 -0.63 1.43 6.55
N GLY A 75 -1.65 1.87 5.81
CA GLY A 75 -2.83 1.06 5.53
C GLY A 75 -2.50 -0.23 4.77
N TRP A 76 -1.58 -0.16 3.80
CA TRP A 76 -1.09 -1.35 3.08
C TRP A 76 -0.39 -2.33 4.03
N GLY A 77 0.42 -1.80 4.96
CA GLY A 77 1.15 -2.60 5.93
C GLY A 77 0.26 -3.33 6.92
N ILE A 78 -0.78 -2.65 7.44
CA ILE A 78 -1.78 -3.27 8.31
C ILE A 78 -2.51 -4.40 7.59
N GLU A 79 -3.01 -4.14 6.37
CA GLU A 79 -3.67 -5.17 5.56
C GLU A 79 -2.74 -6.37 5.31
N TYR A 80 -1.48 -6.11 4.97
CA TYR A 80 -0.47 -7.16 4.77
C TYR A 80 -0.29 -8.02 6.03
N LEU A 81 -0.19 -7.39 7.21
CA LEU A 81 -0.01 -8.10 8.48
C LEU A 81 -1.21 -8.99 8.80
N ILE A 82 -2.44 -8.50 8.59
CA ILE A 82 -3.68 -9.26 8.80
C ILE A 82 -3.79 -10.42 7.80
N GLN A 83 -3.60 -10.17 6.49
CA GLN A 83 -3.68 -11.20 5.45
C GLN A 83 -2.69 -12.35 5.66
N ASN A 84 -1.52 -12.05 6.23
CA ASN A 84 -0.47 -13.02 6.52
C ASN A 84 -0.54 -13.57 7.95
N SER A 85 -1.59 -13.27 8.71
CA SER A 85 -1.81 -13.72 10.10
C SER A 85 -0.66 -13.39 11.05
N TYR A 86 0.02 -12.25 10.82
CA TYR A 86 0.93 -11.67 11.82
C TYR A 86 0.16 -10.88 12.88
N MET A 87 -1.04 -10.42 12.54
CA MET A 87 -1.96 -9.72 13.42
C MET A 87 -3.38 -10.28 13.22
N GLU A 88 -4.15 -10.38 14.31
CA GLU A 88 -5.59 -10.61 14.26
C GLU A 88 -6.32 -9.27 14.21
N GLY A 89 -7.35 -9.16 13.36
CA GLY A 89 -8.16 -7.96 13.27
C GLY A 89 -9.13 -8.02 12.08
N ASP A 90 -10.24 -7.27 12.20
CA ASP A 90 -11.13 -7.03 11.06
C ASP A 90 -10.61 -5.83 10.26
N ALA A 91 -10.06 -6.10 9.07
CA ALA A 91 -9.54 -5.07 8.20
C ALA A 91 -10.60 -4.04 7.77
N ASP A 92 -11.87 -4.45 7.62
CA ASP A 92 -12.96 -3.54 7.26
C ASP A 92 -13.22 -2.51 8.38
N GLU A 93 -13.02 -2.90 9.65
CA GLU A 93 -13.14 -2.00 10.79
C GLU A 93 -11.88 -1.15 10.97
N VAL A 94 -10.71 -1.78 11.00
CA VAL A 94 -9.43 -1.14 11.31
C VAL A 94 -9.04 -0.09 10.27
N LEU A 95 -9.32 -0.34 8.98
CA LEU A 95 -8.87 0.50 7.88
C LEU A 95 -9.95 1.43 7.31
N LYS A 96 -11.14 1.44 7.91
CA LYS A 96 -12.29 2.21 7.44
C LYS A 96 -12.00 3.69 7.19
N ASP A 97 -11.26 4.33 8.09
CA ASP A 97 -10.97 5.77 7.97
C ASP A 97 -9.95 6.05 6.86
N ILE A 98 -9.02 5.12 6.64
CA ILE A 98 -8.08 5.18 5.51
C ILE A 98 -8.82 4.96 4.19
N ASP A 99 -9.78 4.05 4.12
CA ASP A 99 -10.64 3.84 2.94
C ASP A 99 -11.43 5.09 2.57
N GLN A 100 -12.02 5.75 3.57
CA GLN A 100 -12.70 7.01 3.34
C GLN A 100 -11.74 8.12 2.90
N CYS A 101 -10.51 8.13 3.43
CA CYS A 101 -9.48 9.07 2.98
C CYS A 101 -9.09 8.82 1.53
N ALA A 102 -8.92 7.55 1.12
CA ALA A 102 -8.65 7.14 -0.26
C ALA A 102 -9.74 7.65 -1.22
N ALA A 103 -11.01 7.42 -0.87
CA ALA A 103 -12.15 7.90 -1.65
C ALA A 103 -12.18 9.43 -1.78
N ARG A 104 -12.00 10.16 -0.68
CA ARG A 104 -11.91 11.63 -0.70
C ARG A 104 -10.76 12.12 -1.57
N CYS A 105 -9.60 11.45 -1.50
CA CYS A 105 -8.43 11.81 -2.29
C CYS A 105 -8.68 11.64 -3.79
N ILE A 106 -9.35 10.56 -4.20
CA ILE A 106 -9.73 10.33 -5.61
C ILE A 106 -10.74 11.37 -6.06
N HIS A 107 -11.79 11.61 -5.26
CA HIS A 107 -12.84 12.57 -5.60
C HIS A 107 -12.30 14.01 -5.78
N ALA A 108 -11.33 14.40 -4.96
CA ALA A 108 -10.75 15.73 -5.00
C ALA A 108 -9.56 15.87 -5.97
N TYR A 109 -9.14 14.81 -6.67
CA TYR A 109 -7.88 14.77 -7.42
C TYR A 109 -6.69 15.23 -6.55
N GLY A 110 -6.68 14.79 -5.28
CA GLY A 110 -5.88 15.38 -4.20
C GLY A 110 -4.37 15.08 -4.22
N MET A 111 -3.86 14.46 -5.29
CA MET A 111 -2.45 14.08 -5.43
C MET A 111 -1.95 14.39 -6.84
N SER A 112 -0.62 14.39 -7.00
CA SER A 112 0.02 14.61 -8.30
C SER A 112 1.06 13.54 -8.58
N GLY A 113 1.27 13.29 -9.86
CA GLY A 113 2.30 12.37 -10.34
C GLY A 113 1.92 10.89 -10.22
N LEU A 114 2.70 10.05 -10.89
CA LEU A 114 2.41 8.62 -11.08
C LEU A 114 3.25 7.71 -10.17
N SER A 115 4.27 8.22 -9.48
CA SER A 115 5.17 7.36 -8.71
C SER A 115 4.46 6.51 -7.64
N LEU A 116 5.04 5.35 -7.32
CA LEU A 116 4.61 4.53 -6.19
C LEU A 116 4.71 5.32 -4.88
N ASN A 117 5.85 5.97 -4.64
CA ASN A 117 6.18 6.53 -3.34
C ASN A 117 5.23 7.67 -2.94
N ASN A 118 4.97 8.62 -3.84
CA ASN A 118 4.23 9.85 -3.54
C ASN A 118 3.08 10.16 -4.53
N GLY A 119 2.87 9.31 -5.53
CA GLY A 119 1.92 9.53 -6.61
C GLY A 119 0.71 8.60 -6.56
N ILE A 120 -0.14 8.72 -7.57
CA ILE A 120 -1.45 8.07 -7.66
C ILE A 120 -1.33 6.53 -7.60
N VAL A 121 -0.24 5.96 -8.14
CA VAL A 121 0.01 4.50 -8.07
C VAL A 121 0.11 4.01 -6.63
N GLY A 122 0.69 4.79 -5.72
CA GLY A 122 0.75 4.45 -4.31
C GLY A 122 -0.64 4.24 -3.68
N LEU A 123 -1.59 5.11 -4.02
CA LEU A 123 -2.99 4.95 -3.64
C LEU A 123 -3.63 3.72 -4.30
N GLY A 124 -3.33 3.50 -5.59
CA GLY A 124 -3.75 2.28 -6.30
C GLY A 124 -3.26 0.99 -5.62
N ARG A 125 -2.01 0.96 -5.14
CA ARG A 125 -1.44 -0.18 -4.42
C ARG A 125 -2.11 -0.46 -3.09
N TYR A 126 -2.48 0.59 -2.34
CA TYR A 126 -3.28 0.45 -1.14
C TYR A 126 -4.66 -0.17 -1.45
N ILE A 127 -5.36 0.35 -2.46
CA ILE A 127 -6.67 -0.19 -2.85
C ILE A 127 -6.53 -1.65 -3.33
N LEU A 128 -5.50 -1.95 -4.11
CA LEU A 128 -5.30 -3.28 -4.67
C LEU A 128 -5.13 -4.36 -3.60
N ILE A 129 -4.31 -4.11 -2.56
CA ILE A 129 -4.14 -5.11 -1.50
C ILE A 129 -5.45 -5.37 -0.74
N ARG A 130 -6.31 -4.36 -0.58
CA ARG A 130 -7.62 -4.50 0.07
C ARG A 130 -8.60 -5.33 -0.75
N ILE A 131 -8.56 -5.25 -2.08
CA ILE A 131 -9.55 -5.92 -2.92
C ILE A 131 -9.10 -7.32 -3.40
N ILE A 132 -7.78 -7.60 -3.47
CA ILE A 132 -7.27 -8.88 -3.98
C ILE A 132 -7.92 -10.11 -3.31
N PRO A 133 -8.04 -10.19 -1.97
CA PRO A 133 -8.64 -11.36 -1.33
C PRO A 133 -10.11 -11.60 -1.74
N THR A 134 -10.81 -10.54 -2.12
CA THR A 134 -12.27 -10.57 -2.36
C THR A 134 -12.63 -11.18 -3.71
N PHE A 135 -11.70 -11.25 -4.66
CA PHE A 135 -11.93 -11.96 -5.93
C PHE A 135 -12.17 -13.46 -5.73
N LEU A 136 -11.66 -14.03 -4.63
CA LEU A 136 -11.89 -15.43 -4.26
C LEU A 136 -12.95 -15.58 -3.16
N LYS A 137 -12.94 -14.68 -2.17
CA LYS A 137 -13.77 -14.80 -0.96
C LYS A 137 -15.16 -14.15 -1.07
N GLY A 138 -15.39 -13.35 -2.11
CA GLY A 138 -16.55 -12.48 -2.20
C GLY A 138 -16.27 -11.10 -1.59
N ASP A 139 -17.10 -10.13 -1.96
CA ASP A 139 -16.95 -8.74 -1.55
C ASP A 139 -17.42 -8.48 -0.11
N THR A 140 -16.66 -7.66 0.60
CA THR A 140 -17.10 -6.97 1.82
C THR A 140 -17.70 -5.61 1.44
N VAL A 141 -18.25 -4.90 2.42
CA VAL A 141 -18.72 -3.52 2.20
C VAL A 141 -17.56 -2.63 1.80
N SER A 142 -16.41 -2.77 2.45
CA SER A 142 -15.23 -1.95 2.14
C SER A 142 -14.62 -2.31 0.79
N SER A 143 -14.54 -3.59 0.42
CA SER A 143 -13.99 -3.97 -0.88
C SER A 143 -14.89 -3.56 -2.04
N ALA A 144 -16.21 -3.67 -1.90
CA ALA A 144 -17.16 -3.21 -2.91
C ALA A 144 -17.04 -1.68 -3.12
N PHE A 145 -16.97 -0.93 -2.01
CA PHE A 145 -16.72 0.51 -2.03
C PHE A 145 -15.40 0.84 -2.72
N LEU A 146 -14.30 0.20 -2.34
CA LEU A 146 -12.99 0.47 -2.94
C LEU A 146 -12.90 0.06 -4.41
N LYS A 147 -13.60 -0.99 -4.84
CA LYS A 147 -13.71 -1.36 -6.26
C LYS A 147 -14.37 -0.24 -7.08
N GLU A 148 -15.44 0.37 -6.58
CA GLU A 148 -16.04 1.52 -7.23
C GLU A 148 -15.02 2.66 -7.42
N TYR A 149 -14.30 3.01 -6.36
CA TYR A 149 -13.28 4.07 -6.42
C TYR A 149 -12.04 3.69 -7.24
N LEU A 150 -11.72 2.40 -7.37
CA LEU A 150 -10.65 1.94 -8.25
C LEU A 150 -10.97 2.22 -9.72
N ILE A 151 -12.24 2.18 -10.13
CA ILE A 151 -12.64 2.56 -11.49
C ILE A 151 -12.28 4.03 -11.73
N TYR A 152 -12.68 4.93 -10.82
CA TYR A 152 -12.35 6.36 -10.90
C TYR A 152 -10.84 6.62 -10.85
N LEU A 153 -10.10 5.87 -10.04
CA LEU A 153 -8.63 5.97 -9.99
C LEU A 153 -7.97 5.54 -11.30
N ILE A 154 -8.46 4.48 -11.95
CA ILE A 154 -7.93 4.03 -13.25
C ILE A 154 -8.20 5.06 -14.34
N ASP A 155 -9.39 5.65 -14.36
CA ASP A 155 -9.70 6.75 -15.29
C ASP A 155 -8.80 7.97 -15.04
N TRP A 156 -8.55 8.31 -13.77
CA TRP A 156 -7.62 9.38 -13.40
C TRP A 156 -6.17 9.08 -13.81
N LEU A 157 -5.70 7.85 -13.64
CA LEU A 157 -4.37 7.41 -14.10
C LEU A 157 -4.24 7.54 -15.62
N GLU A 158 -5.27 7.18 -16.38
CA GLU A 158 -5.29 7.34 -17.84
C GLU A 158 -5.20 8.81 -18.25
N GLU A 159 -6.02 9.69 -17.64
CA GLU A 159 -5.95 11.13 -17.90
C GLU A 159 -4.55 11.67 -17.61
N ARG A 160 -3.97 11.29 -16.47
CA ARG A 160 -2.64 11.76 -16.06
C ARG A 160 -1.54 11.27 -17.01
N LEU A 161 -1.68 10.07 -17.57
CA LEU A 161 -0.74 9.49 -18.53
C LEU A 161 -0.60 10.34 -19.81
N GLU A 162 -1.66 11.02 -20.25
CA GLU A 162 -1.65 11.85 -21.46
C GLU A 162 -0.73 13.07 -21.34
N TYR A 163 -0.57 13.60 -20.12
CA TYR A 163 0.14 14.87 -19.88
C TYR A 163 1.45 14.72 -19.09
N THR A 164 1.73 13.53 -18.55
CA THR A 164 2.92 13.32 -17.74
C THR A 164 4.19 13.20 -18.60
N ASN A 165 5.33 13.62 -18.05
CA ASN A 165 6.68 13.29 -18.54
C ASN A 165 7.44 12.40 -17.55
N GLU A 166 6.78 11.97 -16.47
CA GLU A 166 7.35 11.12 -15.43
C GLU A 166 7.58 9.69 -15.96
N SER A 167 8.44 8.93 -15.26
CA SER A 167 8.51 7.48 -15.52
C SER A 167 7.14 6.86 -15.25
N ILE A 168 6.79 5.86 -16.05
CA ILE A 168 5.55 5.11 -15.93
C ILE A 168 5.81 3.65 -15.50
N ASP A 169 7.03 3.33 -15.04
CA ASP A 169 7.40 1.98 -14.57
C ASP A 169 6.48 1.51 -13.44
N ASP A 170 6.30 2.37 -12.42
CA ASP A 170 5.41 2.08 -11.29
C ASP A 170 3.95 1.83 -11.73
N LEU A 171 3.51 2.59 -12.74
CA LEU A 171 2.17 2.43 -13.32
C LEU A 171 2.04 1.10 -14.05
N LEU A 172 3.02 0.76 -14.90
CA LEU A 172 3.04 -0.53 -15.59
C LEU A 172 3.03 -1.71 -14.61
N ASP A 173 3.88 -1.67 -13.58
CA ASP A 173 3.92 -2.71 -12.56
C ASP A 173 2.56 -2.85 -11.85
N PHE A 174 1.92 -1.72 -11.52
CA PHE A 174 0.59 -1.73 -10.92
C PHE A 174 -0.47 -2.35 -11.83
N LEU A 175 -0.47 -2.00 -13.12
CA LEU A 175 -1.42 -2.54 -14.08
C LEU A 175 -1.18 -4.03 -14.35
N PHE A 176 0.07 -4.49 -14.35
CA PHE A 176 0.39 -5.91 -14.48
C PHE A 176 -0.06 -6.74 -13.28
N ASP A 177 -0.06 -6.18 -12.07
CA ASP A 177 -0.61 -6.86 -10.91
C ASP A 177 -2.14 -6.82 -10.88
N LEU A 178 -2.75 -5.76 -11.43
CA LEU A 178 -4.19 -5.63 -11.52
C LEU A 178 -4.79 -6.52 -12.63
N TYR A 179 -4.12 -6.65 -13.78
CA TYR A 179 -4.66 -7.33 -14.96
C TYR A 179 -5.10 -8.80 -14.73
N PRO A 180 -4.33 -9.65 -14.01
CA PRO A 180 -4.71 -11.03 -13.70
C PRO A 180 -5.99 -11.15 -12.88
N THR A 181 -6.36 -10.11 -12.12
CA THR A 181 -7.60 -10.12 -11.31
C THR A 181 -8.86 -10.10 -12.19
N GLY A 182 -8.75 -9.68 -13.46
CA GLY A 182 -9.87 -9.48 -14.35
C GLY A 182 -10.72 -8.22 -14.04
N PHE A 183 -10.37 -7.48 -12.99
CA PHE A 183 -11.05 -6.24 -12.64
C PHE A 183 -10.84 -5.17 -13.71
N TYR A 184 -11.95 -4.60 -14.19
CA TYR A 184 -11.96 -3.57 -15.24
C TYR A 184 -11.07 -3.93 -16.46
N ARG A 185 -11.04 -5.23 -16.80
CA ARG A 185 -10.06 -5.85 -17.70
C ARG A 185 -9.81 -5.08 -18.99
N THR A 186 -10.87 -4.74 -19.72
CA THR A 186 -10.73 -4.07 -21.02
C THR A 186 -10.00 -2.73 -20.89
N LYS A 187 -10.34 -1.93 -19.88
CA LYS A 187 -9.66 -0.65 -19.63
C LYS A 187 -8.20 -0.87 -19.24
N VAL A 188 -7.94 -1.81 -18.32
CA VAL A 188 -6.58 -2.13 -17.87
C VAL A 188 -5.72 -2.60 -19.04
N SER A 189 -6.23 -3.46 -19.91
CA SER A 189 -5.54 -3.88 -21.16
C SER A 189 -5.15 -2.69 -22.03
N VAL A 190 -6.11 -1.79 -22.32
CA VAL A 190 -5.86 -0.61 -23.14
C VAL A 190 -4.81 0.30 -22.50
N LEU A 191 -4.85 0.47 -21.18
CA LEU A 191 -3.90 1.32 -20.48
C LEU A 191 -2.48 0.72 -20.47
N ILE A 192 -2.37 -0.61 -20.35
CA ILE A 192 -1.09 -1.33 -20.52
C ILE A 192 -0.55 -1.09 -21.95
N GLU A 193 -1.37 -1.27 -22.98
CA GLU A 193 -0.96 -1.03 -24.37
C GLU A 193 -0.48 0.42 -24.58
N LYS A 194 -1.21 1.40 -24.04
CA LYS A 194 -0.79 2.83 -24.07
C LYS A 194 0.59 3.02 -23.42
N CYS A 195 0.82 2.41 -22.27
CA CYS A 195 2.10 2.47 -21.58
C CYS A 195 3.23 1.81 -22.38
N MET A 196 3.01 0.61 -22.92
CA MET A 196 4.01 -0.12 -23.72
C MET A 196 4.40 0.63 -24.99
N ASN A 197 3.41 1.20 -25.70
CA ASN A 197 3.65 2.02 -26.90
C ASN A 197 4.54 3.24 -26.60
N ARG A 198 4.46 3.80 -25.39
CA ARG A 198 5.30 4.92 -24.96
C ARG A 198 6.78 4.52 -24.77
N TYR A 199 7.06 3.25 -24.48
CA TYR A 199 8.40 2.69 -24.41
C TYR A 199 8.96 2.21 -25.76
N ASN A 200 8.18 2.26 -26.85
CA ASN A 200 8.49 1.59 -28.12
C ASN A 200 8.77 0.07 -27.94
N LEU A 201 8.06 -0.58 -27.02
CA LEU A 201 8.12 -2.03 -26.78
C LEU A 201 7.01 -2.76 -27.53
#